data_AF-L5LET6-F1
#
_entry.id   AF-L5LET6-F1
#
_cell.length_a   1.000
_cell.length_b   1.000
_cell.length_c   1.000
_cell.angle_alpha   90.00
_cell.angle_beta   90.00
_cell.angle_gamma   90.00
#
_symmetry.space_group_name_H-M   'P 1'
#
loop_
_entity.id
_entity.type
_entity.pdbx_description
1 polymer ?
#
loop_
_entity_poly.entity_id
_entity_poly.type
_entity_poly.pdbx_seq_one_letter_code
_entity_poly.pdbx_strand_id
1 'polypeptide(L)'
;PRCRLLDYLLSLGQISQRDSLLVTWHHAANSQKDMRAALESDDMVLEADVNLEGPITANETGVPIMVHPPLIYSDNTLEQWLDTVLASSQKGIKLDFKSITAVGPSLDLLRRLTDAGKVRRPVWINANILKGPNMPISIEVNATQFLALVQETYPEATLSPGWTTLYVPLLPNSTYI
;
A
#
# COMPACT_ATOMS: atom_id res chain seq x y z
N PRO A 1 19.82 9.03 -7.97
CA PRO A 1 19.88 8.67 -6.53
C PRO A 1 18.53 8.15 -6.06
N ARG A 2 18.46 6.93 -5.51
CA ARG A 2 17.22 6.38 -4.95
C ARG A 2 16.75 7.26 -3.78
N CYS A 3 15.56 7.86 -3.87
CA CYS A 3 15.02 8.72 -2.83
C CYS A 3 14.36 7.84 -1.76
N ARG A 4 15.07 7.60 -0.64
CA ARG A 4 14.52 6.87 0.51
C ARG A 4 13.55 7.76 1.27
N LEU A 5 12.55 7.15 1.93
CA LEU A 5 11.49 7.88 2.64
C LEU A 5 12.02 8.96 3.58
N LEU A 6 12.96 8.62 4.46
CA LEU A 6 13.49 9.58 5.43
C LEU A 6 14.27 10.73 4.76
N ASP A 7 15.01 10.46 3.69
CA ASP A 7 15.72 11.51 2.96
C ASP A 7 14.75 12.45 2.25
N TYR A 8 13.67 11.90 1.70
CA TYR A 8 12.60 12.66 1.08
C TYR A 8 11.91 13.58 2.10
N LEU A 9 11.42 13.03 3.21
CA LEU A 9 10.72 13.79 4.24
C LEU A 9 11.64 14.84 4.89
N LEU A 10 12.92 14.53 5.09
CA LEU A 10 13.92 15.48 5.55
C LEU A 10 14.13 16.62 4.55
N SER A 11 14.19 16.32 3.24
CA SER A 11 14.32 17.33 2.19
C SER A 11 13.10 18.27 2.09
N LEU A 12 11.93 17.80 2.52
CA LEU A 12 10.70 18.60 2.62
C LEU A 12 10.60 19.39 3.93
N GLY A 13 11.52 19.17 4.88
CA GLY A 13 11.47 19.76 6.22
C GLY A 13 10.36 19.19 7.11
N GLN A 14 9.78 18.04 6.75
CA GLN A 14 8.70 17.41 7.51
C GLN A 14 9.21 16.66 8.75
N ILE A 15 10.48 16.24 8.73
CA ILE A 15 11.18 15.67 9.89
C ILE A 15 12.48 16.42 10.12
N SER A 16 12.92 16.51 11.38
CA SER A 16 14.13 17.25 11.76
C SER A 16 15.43 16.45 11.60
N GLN A 17 15.33 15.12 11.55
CA GLN A 17 16.46 14.20 11.46
C GLN A 17 16.01 12.87 10.84
N ARG A 18 16.97 12.00 10.50
CA ARG A 18 16.70 10.66 9.96
C ARG A 18 16.22 9.70 11.06
N ASP A 19 15.00 9.93 11.54
CA ASP A 19 14.35 9.12 12.55
C ASP A 19 12.94 8.73 12.08
N SER A 20 12.70 7.42 11.95
CA SER A 20 11.40 6.91 11.49
C SER A 20 10.28 7.10 12.53
N LEU A 21 10.61 7.33 13.81
CA LEU A 21 9.61 7.64 14.84
C LEU A 21 8.93 9.00 14.62
N LEU A 22 9.53 9.86 13.80
CA LEU A 22 8.95 11.16 13.43
C LEU A 22 7.96 11.05 12.26
N VAL A 23 7.87 9.90 11.60
CA VAL A 23 7.02 9.72 10.42
C VAL A 23 5.61 9.36 10.85
N THR A 24 4.63 10.17 10.45
CA THR A 24 3.20 9.92 10.66
C THR A 24 2.57 9.27 9.42
N TRP A 25 1.59 8.39 9.67
CA TRP A 25 0.99 7.53 8.66
C TRP A 25 -0.52 7.61 8.74
N HIS A 26 -1.15 7.92 7.60
CA HIS A 26 -2.59 7.74 7.45
C HIS A 26 -2.86 6.29 7.03
N HIS A 27 -3.65 5.57 7.83
CA HIS A 27 -3.97 4.17 7.57
C HIS A 27 -5.29 4.03 6.80
N ALA A 28 -5.34 3.07 5.87
CA ALA A 28 -6.54 2.64 5.14
C ALA A 28 -7.26 3.78 4.38
N ALA A 29 -6.52 4.57 3.60
CA ALA A 29 -7.04 5.64 2.76
C ALA A 29 -7.75 5.10 1.49
N ASN A 30 -8.67 4.16 1.66
CA ASN A 30 -9.14 3.27 0.60
C ASN A 30 -10.23 3.90 -0.29
N SER A 31 -11.25 4.52 0.29
CA SER A 31 -12.31 5.17 -0.50
C SER A 31 -11.89 6.55 -1.01
N GLN A 32 -12.63 7.13 -1.95
CA GLN A 32 -12.38 8.53 -2.34
C GLN A 32 -12.54 9.49 -1.15
N LYS A 33 -13.48 9.19 -0.25
CA LYS A 33 -13.72 9.99 0.95
C LYS A 33 -12.51 9.91 1.89
N ASP A 34 -12.03 8.69 2.19
CA ASP A 34 -10.92 8.49 3.12
C ASP A 34 -9.61 9.02 2.54
N MET A 35 -9.38 8.85 1.23
CA MET A 35 -8.27 9.46 0.52
C MET A 35 -8.28 11.00 0.64
N ARG A 36 -9.43 11.66 0.48
CA ARG A 36 -9.52 13.12 0.64
C ARG A 36 -9.23 13.56 2.08
N ALA A 37 -9.78 12.85 3.07
CA ALA A 37 -9.47 13.12 4.48
C ALA A 37 -7.97 12.94 4.77
N ALA A 38 -7.35 11.90 4.20
CA ALA A 38 -5.91 11.67 4.33
C ALA A 38 -5.07 12.77 3.69
N LEU A 39 -5.50 13.30 2.54
CA LEU A 39 -4.85 14.42 1.85
C LEU A 39 -4.93 15.73 2.65
N GLU A 40 -6.03 15.95 3.36
CA GLU A 40 -6.26 17.14 4.21
C GLU A 40 -5.58 17.06 5.59
N SER A 41 -5.17 15.86 6.03
CA SER A 41 -4.47 15.66 7.30
C SER A 41 -3.02 16.16 7.31
N ASP A 42 -2.37 16.16 8.47
CA ASP A 42 -0.93 16.40 8.62
C ASP A 42 -0.08 15.12 8.46
N ASP A 43 -0.68 13.99 8.10
CA ASP A 43 0.06 12.73 7.93
C ASP A 43 1.06 12.80 6.78
N MET A 44 2.26 12.24 6.98
CA MET A 44 3.35 12.33 6.01
C MET A 44 3.26 11.26 4.91
N VAL A 45 2.67 10.11 5.22
CA VAL A 45 2.57 8.96 4.31
C VAL A 45 1.15 8.44 4.29
N LEU A 46 0.62 8.17 3.10
CA LEU A 46 -0.68 7.53 2.90
C LEU A 46 -0.48 6.04 2.66
N GLU A 47 -1.16 5.25 3.45
CA GLU A 47 -1.30 3.82 3.26
C GLU A 47 -2.70 3.50 2.73
N ALA A 48 -2.77 2.60 1.74
CA ALA A 48 -4.03 2.10 1.21
C ALA A 48 -3.89 0.63 0.78
N ASP A 49 -4.97 -0.11 1.00
CA ASP A 49 -5.10 -1.52 0.70
C ASP A 49 -5.45 -1.73 -0.77
N VAL A 50 -4.81 -2.70 -1.42
CA VAL A 50 -5.00 -2.98 -2.85
C VAL A 50 -5.46 -4.41 -3.08
N ASN A 51 -6.52 -4.56 -3.88
CA ASN A 51 -6.94 -5.84 -4.43
C ASN A 51 -7.47 -5.64 -5.87
N LEU A 52 -7.76 -6.72 -6.58
CA LEU A 52 -8.56 -6.62 -7.80
C LEU A 52 -10.02 -6.30 -7.45
N GLU A 53 -10.78 -5.81 -8.41
CA GLU A 53 -12.22 -5.61 -8.26
C GLU A 53 -12.96 -6.95 -8.42
N GLY A 54 -13.90 -7.22 -7.52
CA GLY A 54 -14.71 -8.44 -7.53
C GLY A 54 -13.96 -9.78 -7.35
N PRO A 55 -12.89 -9.88 -6.54
CA PRO A 55 -12.05 -11.09 -6.48
C PRO A 55 -12.85 -12.34 -6.11
N ILE A 56 -12.53 -13.46 -6.75
CA ILE A 56 -13.16 -14.77 -6.49
C ILE A 56 -14.68 -14.74 -6.80
N THR A 57 -15.11 -13.86 -7.72
CA THR A 57 -16.48 -13.82 -8.23
C THR A 57 -16.51 -13.91 -9.76
N ALA A 58 -17.69 -14.15 -10.33
CA ALA A 58 -17.88 -14.08 -11.78
C ALA A 58 -17.68 -12.66 -12.37
N ASN A 59 -17.65 -11.64 -11.50
CA ASN A 59 -17.46 -10.24 -11.87
C ASN A 59 -16.02 -9.77 -11.58
N GLU A 60 -15.07 -10.68 -11.33
CA GLU A 60 -13.67 -10.29 -11.14
C GLU A 60 -13.16 -9.56 -12.39
N THR A 61 -12.59 -8.38 -12.19
CA THR A 61 -11.94 -7.62 -13.26
C THR A 61 -10.43 -7.59 -13.03
N GLY A 62 -9.66 -7.28 -14.08
CA GLY A 62 -8.22 -7.07 -13.97
C GLY A 62 -7.83 -5.70 -13.38
N VAL A 63 -8.79 -4.93 -12.85
CA VAL A 63 -8.57 -3.55 -12.39
C VAL A 63 -8.22 -3.54 -10.90
N PRO A 64 -7.03 -3.04 -10.51
CA PRO A 64 -6.72 -2.83 -9.11
C PRO A 64 -7.55 -1.69 -8.51
N ILE A 65 -8.12 -1.95 -7.34
CA ILE A 65 -8.94 -1.01 -6.58
C ILE A 65 -8.42 -0.89 -5.15
N MET A 66 -8.71 0.26 -4.54
CA MET A 66 -8.33 0.54 -3.16
C MET A 66 -9.37 -0.06 -2.21
N VAL A 67 -9.09 -1.25 -1.68
CA VAL A 67 -10.06 -2.06 -0.93
C VAL A 67 -9.40 -2.98 0.09
N HIS A 68 -9.98 -3.03 1.28
CA HIS A 68 -9.65 -4.02 2.31
C HIS A 68 -10.78 -5.06 2.41
N PRO A 69 -10.46 -6.38 2.44
CA PRO A 69 -11.45 -7.41 2.76
C PRO A 69 -12.21 -7.13 4.07
N PRO A 70 -13.51 -7.47 4.19
CA PRO A 70 -14.27 -8.32 3.29
C PRO A 70 -14.88 -7.58 2.10
N LEU A 71 -14.63 -6.28 1.94
CA LEU A 71 -15.10 -5.55 0.77
C LEU A 71 -14.34 -6.01 -0.47
N ILE A 72 -15.06 -6.13 -1.58
CA ILE A 72 -14.55 -6.57 -2.88
C ILE A 72 -14.80 -5.55 -4.00
N TYR A 73 -15.40 -4.41 -3.65
CA TYR A 73 -15.67 -3.28 -4.52
C TYR A 73 -15.29 -1.99 -3.79
N SER A 74 -14.87 -0.97 -4.53
CA SER A 74 -14.50 0.34 -4.02
C SER A 74 -14.93 1.43 -5.00
N ASP A 75 -15.16 2.63 -4.51
CA ASP A 75 -15.42 3.81 -5.34
C ASP A 75 -14.12 4.42 -5.90
N ASN A 76 -12.97 3.80 -5.63
CA ASN A 76 -11.66 4.32 -5.94
C ASN A 76 -10.75 3.23 -6.54
N THR A 77 -10.47 3.34 -7.84
CA THR A 77 -9.44 2.52 -8.48
C THR A 77 -8.04 2.96 -8.02
N LEU A 78 -7.05 2.07 -8.10
CA LEU A 78 -5.66 2.43 -7.81
C LEU A 78 -5.18 3.58 -8.71
N GLU A 79 -5.60 3.61 -9.99
CA GLU A 79 -5.23 4.68 -10.92
C GLU A 79 -5.80 6.03 -10.50
N GLN A 80 -7.10 6.10 -10.17
CA GLN A 80 -7.72 7.33 -9.66
C GLN A 80 -7.08 7.80 -8.36
N TRP A 81 -6.77 6.86 -7.46
CA TRP A 81 -6.10 7.17 -6.20
C TRP A 81 -4.71 7.75 -6.44
N LEU A 82 -3.89 7.09 -7.27
CA LEU A 82 -2.53 7.55 -7.58
C LEU A 82 -2.55 8.91 -8.30
N ASP A 83 -3.41 9.09 -9.30
CA ASP A 83 -3.51 10.38 -10.00
C ASP A 83 -3.89 11.51 -9.04
N THR A 84 -4.82 11.27 -8.11
CA THR A 84 -5.21 12.28 -7.12
C THR A 84 -4.10 12.56 -6.11
N VAL A 85 -3.52 11.53 -5.49
CA VAL A 85 -2.47 11.67 -4.47
C VAL A 85 -1.21 12.33 -5.04
N LEU A 86 -0.82 11.98 -6.27
CA LEU A 86 0.34 12.54 -6.95
C LEU A 86 0.11 13.99 -7.38
N ALA A 87 -1.10 14.35 -7.79
CA ALA A 87 -1.45 15.71 -8.21
C ALA A 87 -1.65 16.68 -7.03
N SER A 88 -2.15 16.19 -5.89
CA SER A 88 -2.66 17.06 -4.82
C SER A 88 -1.80 17.11 -3.56
N SER A 89 -0.70 16.37 -3.49
CA SER A 89 0.15 16.36 -2.28
C SER A 89 1.63 16.09 -2.57
N GLN A 90 2.47 16.17 -1.54
CA GLN A 90 3.84 15.62 -1.52
C GLN A 90 3.95 14.40 -0.58
N LYS A 91 2.84 13.81 -0.15
CA LYS A 91 2.85 12.71 0.83
C LYS A 91 3.46 11.45 0.22
N GLY A 92 4.20 10.70 1.04
CA GLY A 92 4.69 9.37 0.67
C GLY A 92 3.55 8.39 0.43
N ILE A 93 3.85 7.27 -0.24
CA ILE A 93 2.84 6.27 -0.60
C ILE A 93 3.26 4.90 -0.04
N LYS A 94 2.32 4.18 0.56
CA LYS A 94 2.43 2.76 0.89
C LYS A 94 1.22 2.03 0.33
N LEU A 95 1.45 1.00 -0.49
CA LEU A 95 0.39 0.15 -1.02
C LEU A 95 0.44 -1.21 -0.32
N ASP A 96 -0.64 -1.62 0.33
CA ASP A 96 -0.77 -2.91 1.00
C ASP A 96 -1.59 -3.92 0.19
N PHE A 97 -0.90 -4.85 -0.46
CA PHE A 97 -1.52 -5.85 -1.31
C PHE A 97 -2.19 -6.96 -0.50
N LYS A 98 -3.49 -7.14 -0.75
CA LYS A 98 -4.31 -8.19 -0.13
C LYS A 98 -4.42 -9.46 -0.96
N SER A 99 -3.92 -9.43 -2.20
CA SER A 99 -3.85 -10.58 -3.10
C SER A 99 -2.64 -10.50 -4.01
N ILE A 100 -2.03 -11.66 -4.32
CA ILE A 100 -0.95 -11.74 -5.31
C ILE A 100 -1.40 -11.32 -6.71
N THR A 101 -2.67 -11.55 -7.06
CA THR A 101 -3.21 -11.23 -8.39
C THR A 101 -3.29 -9.73 -8.66
N ALA A 102 -3.33 -8.90 -7.61
CA ALA A 102 -3.36 -7.45 -7.72
C ALA A 102 -1.95 -6.84 -7.89
N VAL A 103 -0.89 -7.57 -7.54
CA VAL A 103 0.49 -7.04 -7.51
C VAL A 103 0.95 -6.65 -8.90
N GLY A 104 0.94 -7.58 -9.86
CA GLY A 104 1.43 -7.34 -11.22
C GLY A 104 0.81 -6.11 -11.89
N PRO A 105 -0.53 -6.07 -12.07
CA PRO A 105 -1.20 -4.93 -12.71
C PRO A 105 -0.95 -3.59 -12.00
N SER A 106 -0.82 -3.60 -10.68
CA SER A 106 -0.54 -2.40 -9.89
C SER A 106 0.89 -1.90 -10.06
N LEU A 107 1.87 -2.81 -10.11
CA LEU A 107 3.26 -2.46 -10.38
C LEU A 107 3.46 -1.98 -11.81
N ASP A 108 2.76 -2.57 -12.79
CA ASP A 108 2.76 -2.08 -14.18
C ASP A 108 2.23 -0.65 -14.28
N LEU A 109 1.13 -0.35 -13.57
CA LEU A 109 0.61 1.01 -13.47
C LEU A 109 1.62 1.96 -12.83
N LEU A 110 2.18 1.61 -11.66
CA LEU A 110 3.20 2.42 -11.00
C LEU A 110 4.40 2.67 -11.92
N ARG A 111 4.91 1.64 -12.59
CA ARG A 111 6.02 1.75 -13.53
C ARG A 111 5.72 2.74 -14.65
N ARG A 112 4.55 2.63 -15.29
CA ARG A 112 4.12 3.57 -16.34
C ARG A 112 4.07 5.00 -15.82
N LEU A 113 3.52 5.24 -14.63
CA LEU A 113 3.43 6.58 -14.03
C LEU A 113 4.81 7.11 -13.65
N THR A 114 5.72 6.26 -13.19
CA THR A 114 7.11 6.60 -12.87
C THR A 114 7.90 6.95 -14.13
N ASP A 115 7.80 6.16 -15.20
CA ASP A 115 8.45 6.41 -16.48
C ASP A 115 7.90 7.68 -17.15
N ALA A 116 6.61 7.99 -16.95
CA ALA A 116 6.01 9.28 -17.33
C ALA A 116 6.46 10.47 -16.45
N GLY A 117 7.27 10.22 -15.43
CA GLY A 117 7.77 11.23 -14.51
C GLY A 117 6.71 11.79 -13.57
N LYS A 118 5.58 11.10 -13.36
CA LYS A 118 4.54 11.50 -12.38
C LYS A 118 4.93 11.12 -10.95
N VAL A 119 5.47 9.91 -10.75
CA VAL A 119 5.91 9.46 -9.43
C VAL A 119 7.32 9.99 -9.15
N ARG A 120 7.42 10.99 -8.27
CA ARG A 120 8.70 11.64 -7.87
C ARG A 120 8.94 11.57 -6.37
N ARG A 121 8.42 10.54 -5.73
CA ARG A 121 8.41 10.37 -4.28
C ARG A 121 8.55 8.90 -3.89
N PRO A 122 8.92 8.59 -2.64
CA PRO A 122 9.05 7.23 -2.15
C PRO A 122 7.72 6.46 -2.23
N VAL A 123 7.80 5.21 -2.71
CA VAL A 123 6.70 4.25 -2.71
C VAL A 123 7.13 3.02 -1.93
N TRP A 124 6.28 2.61 -0.99
CA TRP A 124 6.41 1.39 -0.21
C TRP A 124 5.44 0.34 -0.74
N ILE A 125 5.93 -0.88 -0.90
CA ILE A 125 5.15 -2.03 -1.37
C ILE A 125 5.09 -3.03 -0.23
N ASN A 126 3.87 -3.21 0.31
CA ASN A 126 3.57 -4.04 1.45
C ASN A 126 2.72 -5.23 1.04
N ALA A 127 2.93 -6.35 1.71
CA ALA A 127 2.00 -7.47 1.71
C ALA A 127 2.27 -8.34 2.94
N ASN A 128 1.23 -8.97 3.47
CA ASN A 128 1.39 -10.00 4.48
C ASN A 128 1.80 -11.32 3.80
N ILE A 129 3.11 -11.56 3.70
CA ILE A 129 3.69 -12.73 3.03
C ILE A 129 4.18 -13.81 4.00
N LEU A 130 4.13 -13.51 5.30
CA LEU A 130 4.49 -14.43 6.37
C LEU A 130 3.23 -14.85 7.12
N LYS A 131 3.16 -16.13 7.49
CA LYS A 131 2.12 -16.61 8.39
C LYS A 131 2.35 -16.06 9.80
N GLY A 132 1.37 -15.33 10.35
CA GLY A 132 1.46 -14.84 11.72
C GLY A 132 1.18 -15.92 12.77
N PRO A 133 1.56 -15.64 14.03
CA PRO A 133 1.27 -16.53 15.15
C PRO A 133 -0.25 -16.66 15.35
N ASN A 134 -0.70 -17.86 15.75
CA ASN A 134 -2.10 -18.18 16.00
C ASN A 134 -3.04 -18.05 14.79
N MET A 135 -2.52 -18.08 13.57
CA MET A 135 -3.32 -18.13 12.34
C MET A 135 -3.65 -19.58 11.96
N PRO A 136 -4.89 -20.06 12.17
CA PRO A 136 -5.26 -21.42 11.75
C PRO A 136 -5.37 -21.54 10.22
N ILE A 137 -5.66 -20.43 9.54
CA ILE A 137 -5.85 -20.36 8.09
C ILE A 137 -4.68 -19.59 7.47
N SER A 138 -4.11 -20.16 6.41
CA SER A 138 -3.10 -19.51 5.56
C SER A 138 -3.83 -18.57 4.60
N ILE A 139 -3.65 -17.27 4.81
CA ILE A 139 -4.23 -16.19 3.99
C ILE A 139 -3.14 -15.24 3.48
N GLU A 140 -1.87 -15.59 3.69
CA GLU A 140 -0.74 -14.80 3.25
C GLU A 140 -0.64 -14.75 1.73
N VAL A 141 -0.19 -13.61 1.22
CA VAL A 141 0.21 -13.45 -0.17
C VAL A 141 1.43 -14.33 -0.43
N ASN A 142 1.49 -14.99 -1.60
CA ASN A 142 2.60 -15.86 -1.95
C ASN A 142 3.93 -15.08 -1.95
N ALA A 143 4.81 -15.35 -0.97
CA ALA A 143 6.05 -14.61 -0.76
C ALA A 143 6.99 -14.63 -1.96
N THR A 144 7.19 -15.80 -2.56
CA THR A 144 8.11 -15.96 -3.70
C THR A 144 7.61 -15.19 -4.92
N GLN A 145 6.32 -15.31 -5.25
CA GLN A 145 5.73 -14.58 -6.36
C GLN A 145 5.73 -13.07 -6.11
N PHE A 146 5.41 -12.63 -4.89
CA PHE A 146 5.42 -11.21 -4.53
C PHE A 146 6.81 -10.59 -4.70
N LEU A 147 7.85 -11.22 -4.14
CA LEU A 147 9.21 -10.72 -4.24
C LEU A 147 9.73 -10.73 -5.69
N ALA A 148 9.41 -11.77 -6.46
CA ALA A 148 9.78 -11.86 -7.87
C ALA A 148 9.13 -10.74 -8.69
N LEU A 149 7.81 -10.53 -8.55
CA LEU A 149 7.09 -9.48 -9.27
C LEU A 149 7.62 -8.08 -8.93
N VAL A 150 7.89 -7.79 -7.65
CA VAL A 150 8.46 -6.49 -7.26
C VAL A 150 9.86 -6.30 -7.85
N GLN A 151 10.70 -7.33 -7.81
CA GLN A 151 12.06 -7.28 -8.35
C GLN A 151 12.06 -7.09 -9.87
N GLU A 152 11.14 -7.73 -10.58
CA GLU A 152 11.05 -7.69 -12.04
C GLU A 152 10.42 -6.39 -12.56
N THR A 153 9.35 -5.91 -11.92
CA THR A 153 8.52 -4.83 -12.46
C THR A 153 8.84 -3.45 -11.87
N TYR A 154 9.16 -3.38 -10.57
CA TYR A 154 9.31 -2.09 -9.87
C TYR A 154 10.38 -2.13 -8.74
N PRO A 155 11.66 -2.46 -9.05
CA PRO A 155 12.72 -2.68 -8.07
C PRO A 155 13.18 -1.43 -7.29
N GLU A 156 12.68 -0.25 -7.65
CA GLU A 156 12.94 1.02 -6.95
C GLU A 156 12.15 1.20 -5.66
N ALA A 157 11.08 0.42 -5.44
CA ALA A 157 10.27 0.50 -4.24
C ALA A 157 11.01 0.05 -2.98
N THR A 158 10.56 0.58 -1.84
CA THR A 158 10.90 0.02 -0.53
C THR A 158 9.93 -1.11 -0.22
N LEU A 159 10.44 -2.31 0.07
CA LEU A 159 9.61 -3.43 0.51
C LEU A 159 9.31 -3.30 2.01
N SER A 160 8.06 -3.54 2.39
CA SER A 160 7.63 -3.68 3.78
C SER A 160 6.80 -4.97 3.95
N PRO A 161 7.44 -6.16 3.97
CA PRO A 161 6.71 -7.42 4.16
C PRO A 161 6.18 -7.54 5.59
N GLY A 162 4.97 -8.10 5.72
CA GLY A 162 4.28 -8.28 7.00
C GLY A 162 3.88 -9.73 7.28
N TRP A 163 3.27 -9.91 8.46
CA TRP A 163 2.71 -11.17 8.93
C TRP A 163 1.19 -11.09 8.85
N THR A 164 0.52 -12.19 8.53
CA THR A 164 -0.94 -12.25 8.63
C THR A 164 -1.38 -12.08 10.07
N THR A 165 -2.35 -11.21 10.32
CA THR A 165 -2.92 -10.97 11.65
C THR A 165 -4.37 -11.45 11.66
N LEU A 166 -4.78 -12.11 12.75
CA LEU A 166 -6.18 -12.38 13.04
C LEU A 166 -6.57 -11.50 14.21
N TYR A 167 -7.35 -10.47 13.93
CA TYR A 167 -8.01 -9.71 14.98
C TYR A 167 -9.36 -10.38 15.29
N VAL A 168 -9.42 -11.13 16.40
CA VAL A 168 -10.69 -11.63 16.95
C VAL A 168 -11.06 -10.71 18.13
N PRO A 169 -12.09 -9.85 18.02
CA PRO A 169 -12.48 -8.93 19.10
C PRO A 169 -12.82 -9.63 20.43
N LEU A 170 -13.12 -10.93 20.38
CA LEU A 170 -13.49 -11.77 21.54
C LEU A 170 -12.29 -12.37 22.29
N LEU A 171 -11.04 -12.16 21.85
CA LEU A 171 -9.84 -12.64 22.54
C LEU A 171 -8.94 -11.43 22.90
N PRO A 172 -9.03 -10.90 24.13
CA PRO A 172 -8.51 -9.57 24.46
C PRO A 172 -6.98 -9.45 24.56
N ASN A 173 -6.20 -10.48 24.23
CA ASN A 173 -4.75 -10.48 24.44
C ASN A 173 -3.98 -11.06 23.25
N SER A 174 -3.99 -10.35 22.13
CA SER A 174 -2.91 -10.49 21.16
C SER A 174 -2.60 -9.10 20.61
N THR A 175 -1.61 -8.46 21.23
CA THR A 175 -1.00 -7.25 20.69
C THR A 175 -0.32 -7.62 19.38
N TYR A 176 -0.73 -6.98 18.29
CA TYR A 176 -0.05 -7.04 17.00
C TYR A 176 0.52 -5.64 16.72
N ILE A 177 1.82 -5.57 16.40
CA ILE A 177 2.49 -4.36 15.89
C ILE A 177 2.45 -4.41 14.37
#